data_AF-A0A368NRH1-F1
#
_entry.id   AF-A0A368NRH1-F1
#
_cell.length_a   1.000
_cell.length_b   1.000
_cell.length_c   1.000
_cell.angle_alpha   90.00
_cell.angle_beta   90.00
_cell.angle_gamma   90.00
#
_symmetry.space_group_name_H-M   'P 1'
#
loop_
_entity.id
_entity.type
_entity.pdbx_description
1 polymer ?
#
loop_
_entity_poly.entity_id
_entity_poly.type
_entity_poly.pdbx_seq_one_letter_code
_entity_poly.pdbx_strand_id
1 'polypeptide(L)'
;MRRTTVAALVFIGTIIFSEVVGFGVSTLIMRAVRAFGGPPAVKIDLQSKLGCPSGSLADLKRRFSDDTLKLERGADSLFICSDNSINTTVEDAPRVLAREFPGCLNYITGSLRMLRESDAICALPDNRGYICDGVKGTEGQGIDALGTQSSVVSLCTPETLTKFGFALGF
;
A
#
# COMPACT_ATOMS: atom_id res chain seq x y z
N MET A 1 -71.03 4.16 3.31
CA MET A 1 -71.18 5.63 3.11
C MET A 1 -69.91 6.16 2.46
N ARG A 2 -70.06 7.11 1.54
CA ARG A 2 -69.15 7.48 0.44
C ARG A 2 -68.73 8.95 0.62
N ARG A 3 -67.45 9.28 0.36
CA ARG A 3 -66.84 10.58 -0.06
C ARG A 3 -65.32 10.43 0.16
N THR A 4 -64.44 10.06 -0.79
CA THR A 4 -63.91 10.77 -1.99
C THR A 4 -63.76 12.28 -1.88
N THR A 5 -62.50 12.73 -1.75
CA THR A 5 -61.92 13.86 -2.50
C THR A 5 -60.43 13.59 -2.75
N VAL A 6 -60.05 13.83 -4.00
CA VAL A 6 -58.76 13.62 -4.66
C VAL A 6 -58.12 15.00 -4.89
N ALA A 7 -56.80 15.02 -5.16
CA ALA A 7 -56.06 16.07 -5.88
C ALA A 7 -55.74 17.36 -5.10
N ALA A 8 -54.64 18.09 -5.35
CA ALA A 8 -53.48 17.92 -6.22
C ALA A 8 -52.45 19.03 -5.88
N LEU A 9 -51.17 18.75 -6.19
CA LEU A 9 -50.14 19.65 -6.75
C LEU A 9 -50.13 21.14 -6.37
N VAL A 10 -48.99 21.59 -5.84
CA VAL A 10 -48.32 22.81 -6.36
C VAL A 10 -46.83 22.52 -6.55
N PHE A 11 -46.50 22.08 -7.76
CA PHE A 11 -45.26 22.44 -8.45
C PHE A 11 -45.44 23.89 -8.99
N ILE A 12 -44.33 24.58 -9.28
CA ILE A 12 -44.19 25.94 -9.89
C ILE A 12 -43.91 27.05 -8.84
N GLY A 13 -42.92 27.93 -8.98
CA GLY A 13 -42.07 28.26 -10.13
C GLY A 13 -40.77 28.95 -9.68
N THR A 14 -39.64 28.62 -10.30
CA THR A 14 -39.00 29.36 -11.42
C THR A 14 -38.42 30.73 -11.06
N ILE A 15 -37.08 30.74 -11.05
CA ILE A 15 -36.19 31.70 -11.71
C ILE A 15 -36.49 33.19 -11.43
N ILE A 16 -35.73 33.75 -10.49
CA ILE A 16 -35.31 35.15 -10.59
C ILE A 16 -33.80 35.14 -10.81
N PHE A 17 -33.39 35.38 -12.05
CA PHE A 17 -32.06 35.87 -12.37
C PHE A 17 -31.91 37.24 -11.71
N SER A 18 -30.92 37.38 -10.82
CA SER A 18 -30.07 38.56 -10.69
C SER A 18 -28.94 38.21 -9.74
N GLU A 19 -27.79 38.00 -10.37
CA GLU A 19 -26.39 38.18 -9.95
C GLU A 19 -26.08 38.39 -8.45
N VAL A 20 -24.94 37.85 -8.01
CA VAL A 20 -24.36 37.85 -6.65
C VAL A 20 -24.97 36.75 -5.76
N VAL A 21 -24.43 35.53 -5.61
CA VAL A 21 -23.13 35.17 -5.03
C VAL A 21 -22.63 33.86 -5.67
N GLY A 22 -21.79 33.97 -6.70
CA GLY A 22 -21.07 32.83 -7.28
C GLY A 22 -19.86 32.43 -6.44
N PHE A 23 -20.00 32.11 -5.15
CA PHE A 23 -18.90 31.59 -4.32
C PHE A 23 -19.48 30.84 -3.12
N GLY A 24 -19.43 29.50 -3.11
CA GLY A 24 -19.54 28.74 -1.86
C GLY A 24 -20.29 27.41 -1.88
N VAL A 25 -21.13 27.13 -2.87
CA VAL A 25 -21.91 25.86 -2.86
C VAL A 25 -21.06 24.69 -3.36
N SER A 26 -20.16 24.92 -4.31
CA SER A 26 -19.27 23.87 -4.84
C SER A 26 -18.21 23.41 -3.85
N THR A 27 -17.74 24.28 -2.95
CA THR A 27 -16.73 23.93 -1.93
C THR A 27 -17.33 23.19 -0.74
N LEU A 28 -18.58 23.47 -0.36
CA LEU A 28 -19.27 22.76 0.71
C LEU A 28 -19.69 21.33 0.30
N ILE A 29 -20.18 21.15 -0.94
CA ILE A 29 -20.50 19.81 -1.46
C ILE A 29 -19.23 18.95 -1.57
N MET A 30 -18.11 19.53 -2.03
CA MET A 30 -16.84 18.82 -2.14
C MET A 30 -16.24 18.46 -0.77
N ARG A 31 -16.46 19.28 0.27
CA ARG A 31 -16.11 18.94 1.67
C ARG A 31 -17.03 17.89 2.27
N ALA A 32 -18.32 17.89 1.95
CA ALA A 32 -19.27 16.88 2.41
C ALA A 32 -18.98 15.49 1.82
N VAL A 33 -18.56 15.41 0.55
CA VAL A 33 -18.16 14.12 -0.06
C VAL A 33 -16.88 13.56 0.58
N ARG A 34 -15.94 14.41 1.00
CA ARG A 34 -14.77 13.99 1.80
C ARG A 34 -15.10 13.61 3.24
N ALA A 35 -16.21 14.08 3.80
CA ALA A 35 -16.62 13.77 5.18
C ALA A 35 -17.30 12.39 5.31
N PHE A 36 -17.76 11.79 4.21
CA PHE A 36 -18.46 10.49 4.21
C PHE A 36 -17.79 9.39 3.39
N GLY A 37 -16.73 9.70 2.63
CA GLY A 37 -15.91 8.69 1.96
C GLY A 37 -14.87 8.14 2.91
N GLY A 38 -14.96 6.85 3.27
CA GLY A 38 -13.89 6.17 3.99
C GLY A 38 -12.54 6.27 3.25
N PRO A 39 -11.41 6.00 3.93
CA PRO A 39 -10.09 6.11 3.32
C PRO A 39 -10.01 5.29 2.03
N PRO A 40 -9.37 5.82 0.97
CA PRO A 40 -9.44 5.19 -0.35
C PRO A 40 -8.85 3.77 -0.30
N ALA A 41 -9.64 2.81 -0.78
CA ALA A 41 -9.20 1.43 -0.90
C ALA A 41 -8.10 1.32 -1.95
N VAL A 42 -7.07 0.53 -1.65
CA VAL A 42 -5.95 0.23 -2.53
C VAL A 42 -5.76 -1.28 -2.60
N LYS A 43 -5.57 -1.79 -3.81
CA LYS A 43 -5.15 -3.16 -4.06
C LYS A 43 -3.67 -3.15 -4.42
N ILE A 44 -2.89 -3.94 -3.69
CA ILE A 44 -1.45 -4.11 -3.89
C ILE A 44 -1.23 -5.51 -4.46
N ASP A 45 -0.88 -5.58 -5.74
CA ASP A 45 -0.53 -6.82 -6.42
C ASP A 45 0.99 -6.95 -6.44
N LEU A 46 1.56 -7.84 -5.64
CA LEU A 46 3.02 -7.90 -5.44
C LEU A 46 3.74 -8.57 -6.61
N GLN A 47 3.09 -9.58 -7.22
CA GLN A 47 3.59 -10.43 -8.28
C GLN A 47 4.82 -11.24 -7.86
N SER A 48 4.86 -12.53 -8.20
CA SER A 48 6.00 -13.41 -7.90
C SER A 48 6.92 -13.64 -9.10
N LYS A 49 6.75 -12.88 -10.20
CA LYS A 49 7.47 -13.10 -11.46
C LYS A 49 7.94 -11.79 -12.05
N LEU A 50 8.80 -11.89 -13.06
CA LEU A 50 9.30 -10.75 -13.85
C LEU A 50 10.00 -9.67 -13.00
N GLY A 51 10.64 -10.07 -11.91
CA GLY A 51 11.31 -9.14 -10.98
C GLY A 51 10.35 -8.41 -10.04
N CYS A 52 9.11 -8.88 -9.88
CA CYS A 52 8.13 -8.38 -8.90
C CYS A 52 7.96 -6.84 -8.95
N PRO A 53 7.70 -6.25 -10.13
CA PRO A 53 7.79 -4.80 -10.35
C PRO A 53 6.79 -4.00 -9.51
N SER A 54 5.67 -4.61 -9.14
CA SER A 54 4.64 -3.99 -8.29
C SER A 54 4.86 -4.22 -6.80
N GLY A 55 5.84 -5.06 -6.44
CA GLY A 55 6.26 -5.34 -5.07
C GLY A 55 7.38 -4.42 -4.54
N SER A 56 7.83 -3.45 -5.33
CA SER A 56 8.81 -2.43 -4.94
C SER A 56 8.26 -1.54 -3.83
N LEU A 57 8.83 -1.61 -2.63
CA LEU A 57 8.40 -0.82 -1.48
C LEU A 57 8.59 0.69 -1.67
N ALA A 58 9.62 1.12 -2.40
CA ALA A 58 9.79 2.52 -2.77
C ALA A 58 8.65 3.03 -3.65
N ASP A 59 8.19 2.21 -4.61
CA ASP A 59 7.08 2.59 -5.48
C ASP A 59 5.73 2.51 -4.76
N LEU A 60 5.57 1.56 -3.84
CA LEU A 60 4.38 1.47 -2.98
C LEU A 60 4.31 2.66 -2.02
N LYS A 61 5.44 3.10 -1.46
CA LYS A 61 5.49 4.29 -0.58
C LYS A 61 4.89 5.53 -1.24
N ARG A 62 5.10 5.73 -2.54
CA ARG A 62 4.51 6.86 -3.29
C ARG A 62 2.99 6.82 -3.39
N ARG A 63 2.36 5.69 -3.06
CA ARG A 63 0.90 5.49 -3.10
C ARG A 63 0.26 5.58 -1.71
N PHE A 64 1.05 5.60 -0.64
CA PHE A 64 0.53 5.72 0.72
C PHE A 64 0.17 7.18 1.03
N SER A 65 -0.75 7.37 1.99
CA SER A 65 -1.14 8.71 2.42
C SER A 65 -0.12 9.40 3.33
N ASP A 66 0.77 8.62 3.95
CA ASP A 66 1.73 9.10 4.94
C ASP A 66 3.08 9.43 4.30
N ASP A 67 3.29 10.70 3.96
CA ASP A 67 4.56 11.21 3.43
C ASP A 67 5.71 11.14 4.46
N THR A 68 5.38 11.02 5.76
CA THR A 68 6.37 10.92 6.84
C THR A 68 6.89 9.50 7.04
N LEU A 69 6.25 8.51 6.40
CA LEU A 69 6.65 7.11 6.47
C LEU A 69 8.10 6.93 6.05
N LYS A 70 8.91 6.36 6.93
CA LYS A 70 10.31 6.04 6.63
C LYS A 70 10.44 4.60 6.14
N LEU A 71 11.30 4.41 5.16
CA LEU A 71 11.79 3.08 4.77
C LEU A 71 13.21 2.99 5.31
N GLU A 72 13.44 2.04 6.21
CA GLU A 72 14.70 1.90 6.93
C GLU A 72 15.34 0.54 6.66
N ARG A 73 16.65 0.43 6.92
CA ARG A 73 17.40 -0.83 6.84
C ARG A 73 17.41 -1.50 5.46
N GLY A 74 17.20 -0.74 4.39
CA GLY A 74 17.16 -1.25 3.02
C GLY A 74 15.74 -1.54 2.51
N ALA A 75 14.70 -1.23 3.30
CA ALA A 75 13.31 -1.37 2.85
C ALA A 75 12.98 -0.49 1.63
N ASP A 76 13.76 0.56 1.37
CA ASP A 76 13.67 1.41 0.17
C ASP A 76 14.10 0.69 -1.11
N SER A 77 14.93 -0.35 -0.99
CA SER A 77 15.40 -1.18 -2.10
C SER A 77 14.84 -2.61 -2.04
N LEU A 78 13.78 -2.84 -1.26
CA LEU A 78 13.18 -4.15 -1.06
C LEU A 78 12.02 -4.40 -2.04
N PHE A 79 12.07 -5.55 -2.69
CA PHE A 79 11.03 -6.09 -3.56
C PHE A 79 10.33 -7.25 -2.84
N ILE A 80 9.03 -7.12 -2.57
CA ILE A 80 8.23 -8.22 -2.03
C ILE A 80 7.68 -9.04 -3.19
N CYS A 81 8.10 -10.29 -3.30
CA CYS A 81 7.69 -11.20 -4.35
C CYS A 81 6.66 -12.20 -3.83
N SER A 82 5.38 -11.97 -4.11
CA SER A 82 4.28 -12.83 -3.66
C SER A 82 3.20 -12.95 -4.71
N ASP A 83 2.55 -14.12 -4.78
CA ASP A 83 1.33 -14.34 -5.56
C ASP A 83 0.09 -13.72 -4.90
N ASN A 84 0.21 -13.32 -3.63
CA ASN A 84 -0.89 -12.73 -2.88
C ASN A 84 -1.12 -11.29 -3.29
N SER A 85 -2.39 -10.92 -3.41
CA SER A 85 -2.82 -9.53 -3.50
C SER A 85 -3.32 -9.04 -2.14
N ILE A 86 -2.92 -7.84 -1.73
CA ILE A 86 -3.37 -7.23 -0.48
C ILE A 86 -4.44 -6.20 -0.80
N ASN A 87 -5.61 -6.35 -0.20
CA ASN A 87 -6.68 -5.35 -0.22
C ASN A 87 -6.64 -4.58 1.10
N THR A 88 -6.40 -3.28 1.03
CA THR A 88 -6.26 -2.43 2.21
C THR A 88 -6.67 -0.99 1.88
N THR A 89 -6.41 -0.04 2.77
CA THR A 89 -6.57 1.39 2.56
C THR A 89 -5.19 2.02 2.41
N VAL A 90 -5.10 3.16 1.72
CA VAL A 90 -3.82 3.89 1.58
C VAL A 90 -3.17 4.29 2.91
N GLU A 91 -3.98 4.42 3.98
CA GLU A 91 -3.52 4.77 5.34
C GLU A 91 -3.00 3.54 6.10
N ASP A 92 -3.65 2.38 5.94
CA ASP A 92 -3.28 1.17 6.65
C ASP A 92 -2.29 0.30 5.89
N ALA A 93 -2.05 0.58 4.61
CA ALA A 93 -1.16 -0.20 3.76
C ALA A 93 0.21 -0.51 4.37
N PRO A 94 0.94 0.45 5.01
CA PRO A 94 2.22 0.12 5.65
C PRO A 94 2.07 -0.91 6.77
N ARG A 95 1.06 -0.75 7.63
CA ARG A 95 0.78 -1.68 8.74
C ARG A 95 0.35 -3.04 8.23
N VAL A 96 -0.48 -3.07 7.20
CA VAL A 96 -0.93 -4.33 6.59
C VAL A 96 0.25 -5.05 5.94
N LEU A 97 1.12 -4.37 5.19
CA LEU A 97 2.31 -5.00 4.60
C LEU A 97 3.21 -5.67 5.65
N ALA A 98 3.48 -4.99 6.77
CA ALA A 98 4.27 -5.57 7.86
C ALA A 98 3.58 -6.74 8.57
N ARG A 99 2.24 -6.76 8.59
CA ARG A 99 1.47 -7.87 9.17
C ARG A 99 1.38 -9.08 8.24
N GLU A 100 1.25 -8.86 6.94
CA GLU A 100 1.20 -9.94 5.94
C GLU A 100 2.60 -10.54 5.69
N PHE A 101 3.67 -9.76 5.85
CA PHE A 101 5.05 -10.22 5.70
C PHE A 101 5.89 -9.95 6.95
N PRO A 102 5.54 -10.55 8.11
CA PRO A 102 6.24 -10.33 9.37
C PRO A 102 7.69 -10.84 9.34
N GLY A 103 8.02 -11.76 8.42
CA GLY A 103 9.37 -12.22 8.19
C GLY A 103 10.21 -11.27 7.34
N CYS A 104 9.62 -10.28 6.69
CA CYS A 104 10.37 -9.34 5.84
C CYS A 104 10.36 -7.91 6.37
N LEU A 105 9.27 -7.53 7.03
CA LEU A 105 9.02 -6.16 7.45
C LEU A 105 8.56 -6.10 8.90
N ASN A 106 9.03 -5.05 9.58
CA ASN A 106 8.52 -4.64 10.87
C ASN A 106 8.09 -3.18 10.80
N TYR A 107 6.86 -2.89 11.24
CA TYR A 107 6.34 -1.53 11.30
C TYR A 107 6.46 -0.97 12.72
N ILE A 108 7.30 0.04 12.91
CA ILE A 108 7.47 0.72 14.19
C ILE A 108 7.39 2.23 13.97
N THR A 109 6.40 2.87 14.61
CA THR A 109 6.31 4.35 14.75
C THR A 109 6.51 5.10 13.43
N GLY A 110 5.75 4.73 12.39
CA GLY A 110 5.87 5.39 11.07
C GLY A 110 7.12 5.00 10.29
N SER A 111 7.73 3.86 10.59
CA SER A 111 8.85 3.30 9.84
C SER A 111 8.59 1.84 9.46
N LEU A 112 8.78 1.52 8.19
CA LEU A 112 8.91 0.16 7.68
C LEU A 112 10.39 -0.23 7.67
N ARG A 113 10.72 -1.22 8.49
CA ARG A 113 12.08 -1.72 8.70
C ARG A 113 12.21 -3.10 8.07
N MET A 114 13.19 -3.25 7.19
CA MET A 114 13.54 -4.56 6.63
C MET A 114 14.22 -5.44 7.70
N LEU A 115 13.85 -6.71 7.76
CA LEU A 115 14.46 -7.72 8.64
C LEU A 115 15.71 -8.31 7.98
N ARG A 116 16.87 -7.68 8.19
CA ARG A 116 18.10 -7.99 7.45
C ARG A 116 18.67 -9.39 7.72
N GLU A 117 18.31 -10.01 8.83
CA GLU A 117 18.79 -11.34 9.22
C GLU A 117 17.71 -12.42 9.06
N SER A 118 16.60 -12.09 8.38
CA SER A 118 15.56 -13.06 8.07
C SER A 118 15.94 -13.95 6.89
N ASP A 119 15.63 -15.25 7.02
CA ASP A 119 15.74 -16.24 5.94
C ASP A 119 14.76 -15.99 4.77
N ALA A 120 13.79 -15.11 4.97
CA ALA A 120 12.89 -14.66 3.92
C ALA A 120 13.50 -13.58 3.02
N ILE A 121 14.61 -12.97 3.44
CA ILE A 121 15.25 -11.86 2.73
C ILE A 121 16.59 -12.31 2.14
N CYS A 122 16.82 -11.97 0.87
CA CYS A 122 18.10 -12.15 0.23
C CYS A 122 18.49 -10.94 -0.62
N ALA A 123 19.78 -10.72 -0.82
CA ALA A 123 20.32 -9.62 -1.59
C ALA A 123 20.44 -9.96 -3.08
N LEU A 124 19.99 -9.04 -3.94
CA LEU A 124 20.25 -9.12 -5.37
C LEU A 124 21.75 -8.91 -5.65
N PRO A 125 22.30 -9.53 -6.71
CA PRO A 125 23.66 -9.25 -7.13
C PRO A 125 23.80 -7.80 -7.58
N ASP A 126 25.04 -7.31 -7.54
CA ASP A 126 25.43 -5.93 -7.90
C ASP A 126 24.76 -4.85 -7.05
N ASN A 127 24.36 -5.20 -5.82
CA ASN A 127 23.72 -4.29 -4.87
C ASN A 127 22.44 -3.63 -5.43
N ARG A 128 21.71 -4.33 -6.30
CA ARG A 128 20.48 -3.83 -6.95
C ARG A 128 19.26 -3.78 -6.01
N GLY A 129 19.40 -4.27 -4.79
CA GLY A 129 18.36 -4.28 -3.77
C GLY A 129 18.21 -5.64 -3.11
N TYR A 130 17.03 -5.89 -2.56
CA TYR A 130 16.71 -7.06 -1.76
C TYR A 130 15.41 -7.70 -2.23
N ILE A 131 15.31 -9.01 -2.13
CA ILE A 131 14.07 -9.77 -2.37
C ILE A 131 13.54 -10.24 -1.02
N CYS A 132 12.25 -10.04 -0.77
CA CYS A 132 11.49 -10.80 0.21
C CYS A 132 10.75 -11.93 -0.53
N ASP A 133 11.07 -13.19 -0.21
CA ASP A 133 10.27 -14.32 -0.66
C ASP A 133 8.94 -14.30 0.10
N GLY A 134 7.85 -13.95 -0.59
CA GLY A 134 6.55 -13.77 0.03
C GLY A 134 5.98 -15.02 0.67
N VAL A 135 6.45 -16.23 0.34
CA VAL A 135 6.03 -17.45 1.04
C VAL A 135 6.70 -17.51 2.41
N LYS A 136 8.03 -17.43 2.45
CA LYS A 136 8.80 -17.42 3.69
C LYS A 136 8.52 -16.18 4.54
N GLY A 137 8.22 -15.06 3.90
CA GLY A 137 7.95 -13.78 4.53
C GLY A 137 6.67 -13.78 5.38
N THR A 138 5.74 -14.70 5.12
CA THR A 138 4.54 -14.87 5.96
C THR A 138 4.84 -15.55 7.30
N GLU A 139 5.99 -16.22 7.41
CA GLU A 139 6.43 -16.84 8.66
C GLU A 139 7.00 -15.76 9.59
N GLY A 140 6.47 -15.69 10.81
CA GLY A 140 6.93 -14.73 11.81
C GLY A 140 8.36 -15.05 12.24
N GLN A 141 9.23 -14.04 12.22
CA GLN A 141 10.61 -14.15 12.65
C GLN A 141 10.81 -13.49 14.03
N GLY A 142 11.76 -13.99 14.81
CA GLY A 142 12.12 -13.42 16.11
C GLY A 142 12.65 -11.98 15.99
N ILE A 143 12.72 -11.26 17.11
CA ILE A 143 13.25 -9.88 17.14
C ILE A 143 14.69 -9.78 16.60
N ASP A 144 15.46 -10.87 16.70
CA ASP A 144 16.83 -10.97 16.23
C ASP A 144 16.92 -10.81 14.70
N ALA A 145 15.89 -11.25 13.96
CA ALA A 145 15.85 -11.14 12.50
C ALA A 145 15.83 -9.68 12.00
N LEU A 146 15.54 -8.70 12.87
CA LEU A 146 15.64 -7.29 12.53
C LEU A 146 17.09 -6.88 12.18
N GLY A 147 18.07 -7.56 12.76
CA GLY A 147 19.50 -7.29 12.62
C GLY A 147 19.89 -5.86 13.01
N THR A 148 20.99 -5.37 12.46
CA THR A 148 21.47 -3.97 12.52
C THR A 148 21.45 -3.35 11.12
N GLN A 149 21.56 -2.02 10.99
CA GLN A 149 21.66 -1.36 9.67
C GLN A 149 22.82 -1.90 8.83
N SER A 150 23.91 -2.31 9.49
CA SER A 150 25.12 -2.88 8.90
C SER A 150 25.09 -4.39 8.70
N SER A 151 24.04 -5.10 9.16
CA SER A 151 23.98 -6.56 9.01
C SER A 151 24.02 -6.92 7.53
N VAL A 152 24.90 -7.87 7.19
CA VAL A 152 25.07 -8.37 5.83
C VAL A 152 23.90 -9.28 5.52
N VAL A 153 23.21 -9.00 4.41
CA VAL A 153 22.13 -9.85 3.91
C VAL A 153 22.73 -10.87 2.97
N SER A 154 22.40 -12.15 3.15
CA SER A 154 22.86 -13.24 2.29
C SER A 154 22.43 -13.02 0.84
N LEU A 155 23.31 -13.34 -0.11
CA LEU A 155 22.98 -13.26 -1.53
C LEU A 155 21.86 -14.25 -1.89
N CYS A 156 20.98 -13.83 -2.80
CA CYS A 156 19.95 -14.70 -3.34
C CYS A 156 20.57 -15.88 -4.08
N THR A 157 20.05 -17.07 -3.84
CA THR A 157 20.48 -18.25 -4.58
C THR A 157 20.07 -18.15 -6.05
N PRO A 158 20.80 -18.80 -6.98
CA PRO A 158 20.43 -18.82 -8.40
C PRO A 158 18.99 -19.31 -8.65
N GLU A 159 18.51 -20.25 -7.85
CA GLU A 159 17.13 -20.76 -7.94
C GLU A 159 16.13 -19.66 -7.58
N THR A 160 16.40 -18.88 -6.54
CA THR A 160 15.55 -17.76 -6.09
C THR A 160 15.50 -16.65 -7.13
N LEU A 161 16.64 -16.29 -7.70
CA LEU A 161 16.74 -15.30 -8.78
C LEU A 161 15.93 -15.74 -10.01
N THR A 162 16.09 -17.00 -10.42
CA THR A 162 15.36 -17.57 -11.56
C THR A 162 13.86 -17.65 -11.30
N LYS A 163 13.46 -18.11 -10.10
CA LYS A 163 12.06 -18.21 -9.65
C LYS A 163 11.34 -16.87 -9.80
N PHE A 164 11.94 -15.79 -9.31
CA PHE A 164 11.34 -14.47 -9.33
C PHE A 164 11.61 -13.67 -10.61
N GLY A 165 12.43 -14.19 -11.52
CA GLY A 165 12.72 -13.55 -12.82
C GLY A 165 13.77 -12.44 -12.76
N PHE A 166 14.69 -12.50 -11.80
CA PHE A 166 15.85 -11.62 -11.73
C PHE A 166 17.05 -12.21 -12.48
N ALA A 167 17.83 -11.36 -13.14
CA ALA A 167 19.06 -11.79 -13.81
C ALA A 167 20.10 -12.30 -12.79
N LEU A 168 20.70 -13.45 -13.09
CA LEU A 168 21.93 -13.92 -12.45
C LEU A 168 23.02 -12.89 -12.77
N GLY A 169 23.52 -12.17 -11.77
CA GLY A 169 24.66 -11.27 -11.98
C GLY A 169 25.86 -12.11 -12.41
N PHE A 170 26.52 -11.70 -13.50
CA PHE A 170 27.72 -12.35 -14.03
C PHE A 170 28.89 -11.38 -13.96
#